data_AF-A0AAP0NP27-F1
#
_entry.id   AF-A0AAP0NP27-F1
#
_cell.length_a   1.000
_cell.length_b   1.000
_cell.length_c   1.000
_cell.angle_alpha   90.00
_cell.angle_beta   90.00
_cell.angle_gamma   90.00
#
_symmetry.space_group_name_H-M   'P 1'
#
loop_
_entity.id
_entity.type
_entity.pdbx_description
1 polymer ?
#
loop_
_entity_poly.entity_id
_entity_poly.type
_entity_poly.pdbx_seq_one_letter_code
_entity_poly.pdbx_strand_id
1 'polypeptide(L)'
;MTPKQDSILLLLLLLLCSVLSPVANESYAVVFDAGSTESRVHAFCFDPDLNLVPIGNDPELFMQTYPGLSDYANDPKLAAASLKPLLSEQNYSSAAAPKHSC
;
A
#
# COMPACT_ATOMS: atom_id res chain seq x y z
N MET A 1 23.30 -39.62 15.01
CA MET A 1 23.02 -38.99 16.31
C MET A 1 22.29 -37.68 16.04
N THR A 2 21.12 -37.49 16.66
CA THR A 2 20.10 -36.48 16.33
C THR A 2 20.52 -35.03 16.55
N PRO A 3 20.02 -34.11 15.71
CA PRO A 3 19.23 -33.00 16.24
C PRO A 3 17.82 -33.07 15.69
N LYS A 4 16.98 -33.87 16.36
CA LYS A 4 15.52 -33.83 16.23
C LYS A 4 14.92 -32.79 17.19
N GLN A 5 15.76 -32.13 17.99
CA GLN A 5 15.36 -31.15 19.01
C GLN A 5 15.33 -29.70 18.48
N ASP A 6 16.07 -29.37 17.42
CA ASP A 6 16.05 -28.01 16.87
C ASP A 6 14.83 -27.76 15.98
N SER A 7 14.29 -28.82 15.36
CA SER A 7 13.09 -28.73 14.52
C SER A 7 11.83 -28.40 15.32
N ILE A 8 11.75 -28.85 16.58
CA ILE A 8 10.59 -28.56 17.45
C ILE A 8 10.60 -27.10 17.86
N LEU A 9 11.76 -26.55 18.24
CA LEU A 9 11.87 -25.15 18.60
C LEU A 9 11.58 -24.22 17.41
N LEU A 10 12.06 -24.59 16.22
CA LEU A 10 11.76 -23.86 14.99
C LEU A 10 10.28 -23.93 14.62
N LEU A 11 9.65 -25.11 14.75
CA LEU A 11 8.22 -25.27 14.51
C LEU A 11 7.38 -24.52 15.55
N LEU A 12 7.79 -24.53 16.83
CA LEU A 12 7.14 -23.78 17.90
C LEU A 12 7.28 -22.27 17.70
N LEU A 13 8.44 -21.80 17.25
CA LEU A 13 8.69 -20.41 16.91
C LEU A 13 7.84 -19.97 15.70
N LEU A 14 7.74 -20.80 14.67
CA LEU A 14 6.88 -20.55 13.50
C LEU A 14 5.38 -20.55 13.88
N LEU A 15 4.95 -21.46 14.75
CA LEU A 15 3.59 -21.49 15.30
C LEU A 15 3.31 -20.27 16.19
N LEU A 16 4.25 -19.85 17.03
CA LEU A 16 4.12 -18.62 17.80
C LEU A 16 4.02 -17.41 16.88
N CYS A 17 4.85 -17.31 15.84
CA CYS A 17 4.78 -16.21 14.89
C CYS A 17 3.43 -16.16 14.19
N SER A 18 2.85 -17.30 13.80
CA SER A 18 1.55 -17.31 13.11
C SER A 18 0.35 -17.02 14.01
N VAL A 19 0.42 -17.37 15.30
CA VAL A 19 -0.65 -17.08 16.29
C VAL A 19 -0.54 -15.66 16.86
N LEU A 20 0.67 -15.12 16.96
CA LEU A 20 0.93 -13.77 17.50
C LEU A 20 0.99 -12.69 16.41
N SER A 21 0.96 -13.06 15.13
CA SER A 21 0.83 -12.09 14.04
C SER A 21 -0.58 -11.52 14.09
N PRO A 22 -0.78 -10.21 14.36
CA PRO A 22 -2.07 -9.60 14.12
C PRO A 22 -2.37 -9.79 12.63
N VAL A 23 -3.49 -10.45 12.31
CA VAL A 23 -4.05 -10.39 10.97
C VAL A 23 -4.48 -8.94 10.78
N ALA A 24 -3.69 -8.17 10.02
CA ALA A 24 -4.13 -6.88 9.53
C ALA A 24 -5.32 -7.14 8.60
N ASN A 25 -6.54 -6.99 9.13
CA ASN A 25 -7.78 -7.08 8.38
C ASN A 25 -8.14 -5.73 7.71
N GLU A 26 -7.17 -4.82 7.60
CA GLU A 26 -7.35 -3.55 6.92
C GLU A 26 -7.37 -3.77 5.41
N SER A 27 -8.26 -3.04 4.74
CA SER A 27 -8.38 -3.03 3.28
C SER A 27 -8.01 -1.67 2.75
N TYR A 28 -7.20 -1.64 1.68
CA TYR A 28 -6.83 -0.41 1.01
C TYR A 28 -7.61 -0.25 -0.30
N ALA A 29 -8.10 0.96 -0.57
CA ALA A 29 -8.68 1.32 -1.86
C ALA A 29 -7.80 2.37 -2.54
N VAL A 30 -7.24 2.03 -3.69
CA VAL A 30 -6.43 2.95 -4.50
C VAL A 30 -7.22 3.37 -5.73
N VAL A 31 -7.51 4.66 -5.86
CA VAL A 31 -8.28 5.25 -6.95
C VAL A 31 -7.35 6.11 -7.81
N PHE A 32 -7.26 5.78 -9.09
CA PHE A 32 -6.59 6.59 -10.10
C PHE A 32 -7.61 7.49 -10.77
N ASP A 33 -7.42 8.79 -10.64
CA ASP A 33 -8.23 9.79 -11.33
C ASP A 33 -7.42 10.38 -12.49
N ALA A 34 -7.77 9.93 -13.70
CA ALA A 34 -7.11 10.29 -14.94
C ALA A 34 -7.79 11.50 -15.59
N GLY A 35 -7.43 12.70 -15.14
CA GLY A 35 -7.89 13.94 -15.71
C GLY A 35 -7.18 14.30 -17.02
N SER A 36 -7.77 15.25 -17.74
CA SER A 36 -7.16 15.81 -18.95
C SER A 36 -5.96 16.69 -18.64
N THR A 37 -5.99 17.38 -17.50
CA THR A 37 -4.96 18.33 -17.06
C THR A 37 -3.95 17.68 -16.13
N GLU A 38 -4.40 16.76 -15.28
CA GLU A 38 -3.59 16.13 -14.23
C GLU A 38 -4.03 14.67 -14.02
N SER A 39 -3.13 13.86 -13.49
CA SER A 39 -3.44 12.50 -13.03
C SER A 39 -3.18 12.39 -11.53
N ARG A 40 -4.14 11.85 -10.78
CA ARG A 40 -4.12 11.77 -9.32
C ARG A 40 -4.23 10.34 -8.83
N VAL A 41 -3.67 10.08 -7.65
CA VAL A 41 -3.88 8.86 -6.87
C VAL A 41 -4.42 9.24 -5.51
N HIS A 42 -5.51 8.60 -5.14
CA HIS A 42 -6.07 8.60 -3.79
C HIS A 42 -5.90 7.19 -3.22
N ALA A 43 -5.36 7.06 -2.01
CA ALA A 43 -5.38 5.80 -1.28
C ALA A 43 -6.09 5.96 0.06
N PHE A 44 -7.06 5.11 0.32
CA PHE A 44 -7.83 5.06 1.56
C PHE A 44 -7.55 3.77 2.31
N CYS A 45 -7.58 3.82 3.64
CA CYS A 45 -7.46 2.67 4.54
C CYS A 45 -8.82 2.42 5.20
N PHE A 46 -9.30 1.17 5.22
CA PHE A 46 -10.55 0.80 5.85
C PHE A 46 -10.33 -0.31 6.88
N ASP A 47 -10.98 -0.19 8.03
CA ASP A 47 -11.05 -1.26 9.02
C ASP A 47 -12.01 -2.39 8.55
N PRO A 48 -12.12 -3.51 9.29
CA PRO A 48 -12.99 -4.63 8.91
C PRO A 48 -14.48 -4.28 8.85
N ASP A 49 -14.90 -3.20 9.52
CA ASP A 49 -16.26 -2.69 9.56
C ASP A 49 -16.50 -1.62 8.48
N LEU A 50 -15.52 -1.42 7.57
CA LEU A 50 -15.51 -0.42 6.50
C LEU A 50 -15.49 1.04 7.00
N ASN A 51 -15.04 1.28 8.22
CA ASN A 51 -14.77 2.65 8.67
C ASN A 51 -13.46 3.14 8.07
N LEU A 52 -13.44 4.42 7.65
CA LEU A 52 -12.23 5.06 7.15
C LEU A 52 -11.23 5.25 8.30
N VAL A 53 -10.02 4.77 8.09
CA VAL A 53 -8.90 4.90 9.01
C VAL A 53 -7.88 5.88 8.40
N PRO A 54 -7.40 6.89 9.16
CA PRO A 54 -6.41 7.83 8.66
C PRO A 54 -5.11 7.16 8.22
N ILE A 55 -4.48 7.67 7.17
CA ILE A 55 -3.12 7.32 6.77
C ILE A 55 -2.19 8.41 7.28
N GLY A 56 -1.44 8.12 8.35
CA GLY A 56 -0.66 9.15 9.04
C GLY A 56 -1.56 10.18 9.72
N ASN A 57 -1.50 11.44 9.28
CA ASN A 57 -2.33 12.53 9.83
C ASN A 57 -3.53 12.88 8.93
N ASP A 58 -3.64 12.24 7.77
CA ASP A 58 -4.60 12.59 6.74
C ASP A 58 -5.61 11.46 6.55
N PRO A 59 -6.85 11.76 6.11
CA PRO A 59 -7.85 10.72 5.84
C PRO A 59 -7.50 9.83 4.63
N GLU A 60 -6.59 10.28 3.77
CA GLU A 60 -6.13 9.58 2.57
C GLU A 60 -4.67 9.93 2.26
N LEU A 61 -4.00 9.07 1.48
CA LEU A 61 -2.79 9.45 0.75
C LEU A 61 -3.20 10.07 -0.59
N PHE A 62 -2.81 11.33 -0.81
CA PHE A 62 -3.06 12.04 -2.05
C PHE A 62 -1.75 12.37 -2.78
N MET A 63 -1.68 12.02 -4.06
CA MET A 63 -0.56 12.37 -4.94
C MET A 63 -1.06 12.75 -6.33
N GLN A 64 -0.30 13.62 -7.02
CA GLN A 64 -0.67 14.07 -8.36
C GLN A 64 0.53 14.30 -9.28
N THR A 65 0.28 14.22 -10.58
CA THR A 65 1.24 14.50 -11.66
C THR A 65 0.61 15.37 -12.74
N TYR A 66 1.47 16.13 -13.43
CA TYR A 66 1.13 16.97 -14.57
C TYR A 66 2.15 16.72 -15.70
N PRO A 67 1.76 16.75 -16.99
CA PRO A 67 0.40 16.88 -17.53
C PRO A 67 -0.48 15.61 -17.36
N GLY A 68 -1.76 15.71 -17.70
CA GLY A 68 -2.75 14.64 -17.60
C GLY A 68 -2.58 13.55 -18.66
N LEU A 69 -3.30 12.43 -18.53
CA LEU A 69 -3.14 11.30 -19.46
C LEU A 69 -3.52 11.65 -20.92
N SER A 70 -4.47 12.56 -21.12
CA SER A 70 -4.90 12.95 -22.47
C SER A 70 -3.83 13.68 -23.26
N ASP A 71 -2.87 14.33 -22.59
CA ASP A 71 -1.75 15.00 -23.27
C ASP A 71 -0.79 14.01 -23.94
N TYR A 72 -0.88 12.74 -23.56
CA TYR A 72 -0.09 11.64 -24.13
C TYR A 72 -0.91 10.75 -25.08
N ALA A 73 -2.04 11.23 -25.63
CA ALA A 73 -2.95 10.43 -26.47
C ALA A 73 -2.27 9.70 -27.64
N ASN A 74 -1.20 10.28 -28.19
CA ASN A 74 -0.45 9.70 -29.31
C ASN A 74 0.68 8.75 -28.88
N ASP A 75 0.99 8.68 -27.58
CA ASP A 75 2.01 7.78 -27.02
C ASP A 75 1.54 7.14 -25.70
N PRO A 76 0.80 6.03 -25.77
CA PRO A 76 0.32 5.30 -24.59
C PRO A 76 1.44 4.80 -23.66
N LYS A 77 2.66 4.59 -24.18
CA LYS A 77 3.79 4.16 -23.35
C LYS A 77 4.27 5.31 -22.48
N LEU A 78 4.31 6.52 -23.05
CA LEU A 78 4.63 7.74 -22.30
C LEU A 78 3.55 8.06 -21.27
N ALA A 79 2.26 7.85 -21.61
CA ALA A 79 1.14 7.95 -20.67
C ALA A 79 1.30 6.99 -19.48
N ALA A 80 1.68 5.74 -19.71
CA ALA A 80 1.95 4.78 -18.62
C ALA A 80 3.19 5.17 -17.80
N ALA A 81 4.22 5.73 -18.46
CA ALA A 81 5.44 6.17 -17.78
C ALA A 81 5.19 7.38 -16.87
N SER A 82 4.28 8.29 -17.22
CA SER A 82 3.96 9.47 -16.43
C SER A 82 3.30 9.13 -15.08
N LEU A 83 2.68 7.95 -14.95
CA LEU A 83 2.09 7.46 -13.70
C LEU A 83 3.09 6.80 -12.75
N LYS A 84 4.29 6.44 -13.20
CA LYS A 84 5.29 5.76 -12.37
C LYS A 84 5.65 6.52 -11.08
N PRO A 85 5.80 7.86 -11.08
CA PRO A 85 6.04 8.61 -9.85
C PRO A 85 4.90 8.46 -8.83
N LEU A 86 3.66 8.21 -9.25
CA LEU A 86 2.53 7.95 -8.35
C LEU A 86 2.55 6.52 -7.78
N LEU A 87 3.29 5.61 -8.40
CA LEU A 87 3.37 4.18 -8.04
C LEU A 87 4.63 3.83 -7.25
N SER A 88 5.52 4.79 -7.01
CA SER A 88 6.83 4.50 -6.42
C SER A 88 6.71 4.08 -4.95
N GLU A 89 7.37 2.98 -4.57
CA GLU A 89 7.30 2.41 -3.21
C GLU A 89 7.69 3.42 -2.13
N GLN A 90 8.59 4.37 -2.43
CA GLN A 90 8.98 5.43 -1.50
C GLN A 90 7.79 6.24 -0.99
N ASN A 91 6.79 6.47 -1.84
CA ASN A 91 5.61 7.25 -1.46
C ASN A 91 4.69 6.50 -0.49
N TYR A 92 4.67 5.18 -0.57
CA TYR A 92 3.81 4.33 0.24
C TYR A 92 4.50 3.87 1.53
N SER A 93 5.83 3.82 1.53
CA SER A 93 6.63 3.45 2.71
C SER A 93 6.85 4.61 3.68
N SER A 94 6.82 5.87 3.23
CA SER A 94 6.77 7.02 4.14
C SER A 94 5.41 7.23 4.82
N ALA A 95 4.34 6.68 4.23
CA ALA A 95 3.01 6.61 4.84
C ALA A 95 2.89 5.45 5.85
N ALA A 96 3.83 4.52 5.85
CA ALA A 96 3.78 3.28 6.62
C ALA A 96 4.91 3.18 7.68
N ALA A 97 4.89 4.03 8.72
CA ALA A 97 5.30 3.68 10.10
C ALA A 97 5.21 4.88 11.09
N PRO A 98 4.82 4.71 12.39
CA PRO A 98 4.62 3.44 13.12
C PRO A 98 3.28 3.25 13.88
N LYS A 99 2.76 2.01 13.77
CA LYS A 99 2.14 1.17 14.81
C LYS A 99 0.82 1.64 15.43
N HIS A 100 -0.28 1.42 14.73
CA HIS A 100 -1.45 0.61 15.11
C HIS A 100 -2.64 1.13 14.29
N SER A 101 -3.20 0.29 13.43
CA SER A 101 -4.37 0.60 12.60
C SER A 101 -4.13 1.77 11.63
N CYS A 102 -3.39 1.51 10.55
CA CYS A 102 -2.77 2.48 9.63
C CYS A 102 -1.83 3.47 10.40
#